data_AF-A0A7V4Y5S1-F1
#
_entry.id   AF-A0A7V4Y5S1-F1
#
_cell.length_a   1.000
_cell.length_b   1.000
_cell.length_c   1.000
_cell.angle_alpha   90.00
_cell.angle_beta   90.00
_cell.angle_gamma   90.00
#
_symmetry.space_group_name_H-M   'P 1'
#
loop_
_entity.id
_entity.type
_entity.pdbx_description
1 polymer ?
#
loop_
_entity_poly.entity_id
_entity_poly.type
_entity_poly.pdbx_seq_one_letter_code
_entity_poly.pdbx_strand_id
1 'polypeptide(L)'
;MLRIIGGSQKGRRLKMIRDPRVRPMPGKLREALFNIIQDKVPGAVCLDGFAGSGSLGLEALSRGAARVVFIEEYGPAVKIIRQNIEKCGFQEQARVLHDEFNRGVIQLAREKWSFDLIFIDPPYELLKERNPLKVVKRRGILKPDGLIVLRHFNKITPDLRFFERHRWFRCGDDVISFFRHRQEETGPASGQNPTREEKEAKDFSL
;
A
#
# COMPACT_ATOMS: atom_id res chain seq x y z
N MET A 1 -7.03 -10.26 17.13
CA MET A 1 -8.08 -9.21 16.99
C MET A 1 -7.55 -8.09 16.11
N LEU A 2 -8.36 -7.56 15.19
CA LEU A 2 -8.00 -6.42 14.34
C LEU A 2 -8.35 -5.08 15.03
N ARG A 3 -7.41 -4.14 15.07
CA ARG A 3 -7.58 -2.77 15.60
C ARG A 3 -6.66 -1.79 14.88
N ILE A 4 -6.97 -0.49 15.03
CA ILE A 4 -6.06 0.62 14.73
C ILE A 4 -4.93 0.66 15.77
N ILE A 5 -3.70 0.93 15.33
CA ILE A 5 -2.45 0.79 16.11
C ILE A 5 -1.97 2.16 16.62
N GLY A 6 -2.00 3.19 15.78
CA GLY A 6 -1.59 4.56 16.12
C GLY A 6 -2.56 5.63 15.61
N GLY A 7 -2.24 6.90 15.89
CA GLY A 7 -3.03 8.05 15.45
C GLY A 7 -4.32 8.32 16.23
N SER A 8 -5.20 9.15 15.68
CA SER A 8 -6.42 9.68 16.32
C SER A 8 -7.46 8.62 16.72
N GLN A 9 -7.49 7.47 16.04
CA GLN A 9 -8.37 6.34 16.34
C GLN A 9 -7.62 5.16 16.99
N LYS A 10 -6.44 5.40 17.60
CA LYS A 10 -5.62 4.37 18.26
C LYS A 10 -6.46 3.46 19.17
N GLY A 11 -6.27 2.14 19.02
CA GLY A 11 -6.98 1.13 19.81
C GLY A 11 -8.40 0.79 19.32
N ARG A 12 -8.99 1.56 18.40
CA ARG A 12 -10.32 1.28 17.84
C ARG A 12 -10.36 -0.11 17.20
N ARG A 13 -11.20 -1.00 17.73
CA ARG A 13 -11.42 -2.36 17.19
C ARG A 13 -12.14 -2.29 15.85
N LEU A 14 -11.57 -2.88 14.81
CA LEU A 14 -12.20 -2.98 13.49
C LEU A 14 -13.00 -4.28 13.35
N LYS A 15 -14.06 -4.26 12.54
CA LYS A 15 -14.75 -5.48 12.09
C LYS A 15 -13.83 -6.25 11.16
N MET A 16 -13.79 -7.57 11.33
CA MET A 16 -13.05 -8.51 10.49
C MET A 16 -14.00 -9.14 9.49
N ILE A 17 -13.51 -9.47 8.29
CA ILE A 17 -14.24 -10.27 7.32
C ILE A 17 -14.23 -11.72 7.82
N ARG A 18 -15.40 -12.35 7.88
CA ARG A 18 -15.57 -13.74 8.31
C ARG A 18 -15.49 -14.70 7.11
N ASP A 19 -14.36 -14.66 6.40
CA ASP A 19 -14.08 -15.54 5.26
C ASP A 19 -12.62 -16.00 5.34
N PRO A 20 -12.34 -17.31 5.31
CA PRO A 20 -10.97 -17.84 5.43
C PRO A 20 -10.06 -17.46 4.25
N ARG A 21 -10.62 -17.03 3.11
CA ARG A 21 -9.86 -16.56 1.94
C ARG A 21 -9.25 -15.17 2.16
N VAL A 22 -9.77 -14.40 3.12
CA VAL A 22 -9.27 -13.05 3.41
C VAL A 22 -8.24 -13.10 4.55
N ARG A 23 -6.96 -13.05 4.19
CA ARG A 23 -5.84 -13.03 5.14
C ARG A 23 -5.54 -11.59 5.60
N PRO A 24 -5.90 -11.16 6.82
CA PRO A 24 -5.57 -9.83 7.30
C PRO A 24 -4.05 -9.65 7.46
N MET A 25 -3.53 -8.45 7.18
CA MET A 25 -2.14 -8.12 7.50
C MET A 25 -1.92 -8.17 9.03
N PRO A 26 -0.92 -8.93 9.54
CA PRO A 26 -0.58 -8.98 10.96
C PRO A 26 -0.35 -7.60 11.59
N GLY A 27 -0.72 -7.45 12.87
CA GLY A 27 -0.57 -6.19 13.60
C GLY A 27 0.87 -5.69 13.65
N LYS A 28 1.82 -6.55 14.08
CA LYS A 28 3.27 -6.26 14.08
C LYS A 28 3.78 -5.79 12.71
N LEU A 29 3.34 -6.45 11.62
CA LEU A 29 3.76 -6.11 10.25
C LEU A 29 3.26 -4.72 9.83
N ARG A 30 2.01 -4.40 10.16
CA ARG A 30 1.43 -3.08 9.89
C ARG A 30 2.08 -1.98 10.73
N GLU A 31 2.39 -2.27 12.00
CA GLU A 31 3.11 -1.36 12.88
C GLU A 31 4.50 -1.03 12.34
N ALA A 32 5.28 -2.05 11.95
CA ALA A 32 6.58 -1.88 11.32
C ALA A 32 6.50 -1.05 10.02
N LEU A 33 5.52 -1.34 9.16
CA LEU A 33 5.23 -0.54 7.96
C LEU A 33 4.99 0.93 8.31
N PHE A 34 4.04 1.23 9.20
CA PHE A 34 3.69 2.63 9.50
C PHE A 34 4.74 3.38 10.32
N ASN A 35 5.66 2.68 11.00
CA ASN A 35 6.84 3.30 11.62
C ASN A 35 7.90 3.68 10.56
N ILE A 36 7.97 2.95 9.44
CA ILE A 36 8.88 3.24 8.31
C ILE A 36 8.41 4.43 7.46
N ILE A 37 7.09 4.68 7.38
CA ILE A 37 6.50 5.75 6.55
C ILE A 37 5.85 6.88 7.37
N GLN A 38 6.13 6.97 8.67
CA GLN A 38 5.43 7.86 9.61
C GLN A 38 5.44 9.33 9.17
N ASP A 39 6.56 9.76 8.60
CA ASP A 39 6.87 11.09 8.06
C ASP A 39 6.21 11.38 6.69
N LYS A 40 5.65 10.36 6.03
CA LYS A 40 5.00 10.47 4.71
C LYS A 40 3.47 10.36 4.76
N VAL A 41 2.88 10.06 5.93
CA VAL A 41 1.44 9.87 6.08
C VAL A 41 0.66 11.17 6.36
N PRO A 42 1.13 12.11 7.20
CA PRO A 42 0.42 13.37 7.43
C PRO A 42 0.14 14.15 6.14
N GLY A 43 -1.12 14.52 5.91
CA GLY A 43 -1.55 15.24 4.70
C GLY A 43 -1.65 14.40 3.42
N ALA A 44 -1.23 13.13 3.43
CA ALA A 44 -1.17 12.30 2.24
C ALA A 44 -2.55 11.98 1.64
N VAL A 45 -2.62 11.91 0.30
CA VAL A 45 -3.71 11.29 -0.44
C VAL A 45 -3.29 9.87 -0.78
N CYS A 46 -3.94 8.87 -0.16
CA CYS A 46 -3.54 7.46 -0.31
C CYS A 46 -4.52 6.64 -1.15
N LEU A 47 -4.01 5.58 -1.77
CA LEU A 47 -4.79 4.50 -2.37
C LEU A 47 -4.55 3.20 -1.60
N ASP A 48 -5.60 2.56 -1.12
CA ASP A 48 -5.59 1.19 -0.59
C ASP A 48 -6.19 0.27 -1.67
N GLY A 49 -5.33 -0.33 -2.50
CA GLY A 49 -5.72 -0.98 -3.76
C GLY A 49 -6.33 -2.38 -3.64
N PHE A 50 -6.19 -3.01 -2.47
CA PHE A 50 -6.72 -4.32 -2.14
C PHE A 50 -7.23 -4.28 -0.69
N ALA A 51 -8.21 -3.41 -0.45
CA ALA A 51 -8.47 -2.85 0.88
C ALA A 51 -8.90 -3.89 1.93
N GLY A 52 -9.59 -4.96 1.54
CA GLY A 52 -10.08 -6.01 2.43
C GLY A 52 -10.99 -5.45 3.52
N SER A 53 -10.47 -5.33 4.75
CA SER A 53 -11.20 -4.72 5.87
C SER A 53 -11.03 -3.19 6.00
N GLY A 54 -10.30 -2.58 5.06
CA GLY A 54 -9.90 -1.16 5.06
C GLY A 54 -8.73 -0.88 6.01
N SER A 55 -8.06 -1.92 6.51
CA SER A 55 -7.23 -1.80 7.72
C SER A 55 -5.87 -1.11 7.54
N LEU A 56 -5.43 -0.92 6.28
CA LEU A 56 -4.27 -0.10 5.94
C LEU A 56 -4.69 1.36 5.75
N GLY A 57 -5.66 1.62 4.87
CA GLY A 57 -6.16 2.97 4.64
C GLY A 57 -6.72 3.65 5.90
N LEU A 58 -7.42 2.92 6.77
CA LEU A 58 -7.91 3.47 8.06
C LEU A 58 -6.78 3.74 9.07
N GLU A 59 -5.67 3.00 9.01
CA GLU A 59 -4.48 3.29 9.82
C GLU A 59 -3.77 4.55 9.31
N ALA A 60 -3.74 4.76 7.98
CA ALA A 60 -3.25 5.99 7.38
C ALA A 60 -4.11 7.22 7.75
N LEU A 61 -5.44 7.11 7.66
CA LEU A 61 -6.38 8.16 8.10
C LEU A 61 -6.21 8.49 9.58
N SER A 62 -6.13 7.48 10.44
CA SER A 62 -5.83 7.67 11.87
C SER A 62 -4.53 8.44 12.09
N ARG A 63 -3.50 8.17 11.30
CA ARG A 63 -2.19 8.83 11.34
C ARG A 63 -2.12 10.16 10.57
N GLY A 64 -3.25 10.70 10.12
CA GLY A 64 -3.34 12.05 9.56
C GLY A 64 -3.27 12.15 8.03
N ALA A 65 -3.46 11.04 7.28
CA ALA A 65 -3.68 11.13 5.84
C ALA A 65 -4.93 12.00 5.55
N ALA A 66 -4.83 12.90 4.58
CA ALA A 66 -5.92 13.83 4.25
C ALA A 66 -7.11 13.13 3.59
N ARG A 67 -6.85 12.10 2.78
CA ARG A 67 -7.88 11.30 2.10
C ARG A 67 -7.36 9.93 1.72
N VAL A 68 -8.24 8.92 1.75
CA VAL A 68 -7.93 7.59 1.24
C VAL A 68 -9.02 7.10 0.29
N VAL A 69 -8.60 6.63 -0.87
CA VAL A 69 -9.43 5.84 -1.78
C VAL A 69 -9.16 4.36 -1.52
N PHE A 70 -10.22 3.58 -1.36
CA PHE A 70 -10.19 2.13 -1.17
C PHE A 70 -10.73 1.47 -2.44
N ILE A 71 -9.99 0.52 -3.03
CA ILE A 71 -10.51 -0.40 -4.07
C ILE A 71 -10.67 -1.78 -3.43
N GLU A 72 -11.82 -2.40 -3.64
CA GLU A 72 -12.11 -3.76 -3.20
C GLU A 72 -13.13 -4.42 -4.14
N GLU A 73 -12.85 -5.65 -4.57
CA GLU A 73 -13.69 -6.41 -5.51
C GLU A 73 -14.72 -7.29 -4.78
N TYR A 74 -14.36 -7.82 -3.61
CA TYR A 74 -15.20 -8.73 -2.84
C TYR A 74 -16.31 -7.97 -2.09
N GLY A 75 -17.55 -8.07 -2.56
CA GLY A 75 -18.69 -7.32 -2.01
C GLY A 75 -18.88 -7.40 -0.48
N PRO A 76 -18.70 -8.56 0.18
CA PRO A 76 -18.73 -8.65 1.64
C PRO A 76 -17.61 -7.85 2.34
N ALA A 77 -16.43 -7.72 1.70
CA ALA A 77 -15.36 -6.85 2.18
C ALA A 77 -15.74 -5.36 2.05
N VAL A 78 -16.32 -4.93 0.93
CA VAL A 78 -16.85 -3.56 0.73
C VAL A 78 -17.83 -3.15 1.84
N LYS A 79 -18.73 -4.07 2.26
CA LYS A 79 -19.65 -3.83 3.38
C LYS A 79 -18.90 -3.63 4.71
N ILE A 80 -17.84 -4.40 4.96
CA ILE A 80 -17.00 -4.27 6.16
C ILE A 80 -16.17 -2.99 6.14
N ILE A 81 -15.60 -2.59 4.99
CA ILE A 81 -14.86 -1.32 4.83
C ILE A 81 -15.75 -0.14 5.21
N ARG A 82 -16.95 -0.04 4.62
CA ARG A 82 -17.90 1.06 4.91
C ARG A 82 -18.27 1.14 6.40
N GLN A 83 -18.56 0.00 7.02
CA GLN A 83 -18.84 -0.06 8.46
C GLN A 83 -17.62 0.28 9.35
N ASN A 84 -16.40 0.03 8.88
CA ASN A 84 -15.18 0.40 9.60
C ASN A 84 -14.84 1.89 9.43
N ILE A 85 -15.09 2.48 8.26
CA ILE A 85 -14.99 3.93 8.01
C ILE A 85 -15.93 4.69 8.96
N GLU A 86 -17.22 4.33 8.96
CA GLU A 86 -18.24 4.91 9.83
C GLU A 86 -17.86 4.82 11.31
N LYS A 87 -17.42 3.63 11.76
CA LYS A 87 -16.97 3.39 13.14
C LYS A 87 -15.73 4.20 13.54
N CYS A 88 -14.93 4.66 12.58
CA CYS A 88 -13.75 5.49 12.81
C CYS A 88 -14.01 6.99 12.59
N GLY A 89 -15.19 7.38 12.09
CA GLY A 89 -15.54 8.78 11.83
C GLY A 89 -14.85 9.38 10.60
N PHE A 90 -14.47 8.56 9.61
CA PHE A 90 -13.70 9.01 8.44
C PHE A 90 -14.50 9.12 7.14
N GLN A 91 -15.83 9.25 7.20
CA GLN A 91 -16.72 9.30 6.02
C GLN A 91 -16.26 10.35 4.98
N GLU A 92 -15.97 11.58 5.39
CA GLU A 92 -15.56 12.70 4.51
C GLU A 92 -14.16 12.53 3.89
N GLN A 93 -13.34 11.67 4.50
CA GLN A 93 -11.95 11.41 4.12
C GLN A 93 -11.80 10.09 3.36
N ALA A 94 -12.87 9.31 3.18
CA ALA A 94 -12.82 7.97 2.62
C ALA A 94 -13.73 7.80 1.41
N ARG A 95 -13.18 7.28 0.30
CA ARG A 95 -13.96 6.87 -0.86
C ARG A 95 -13.78 5.37 -1.11
N VAL A 96 -14.88 4.64 -1.29
CA VAL A 96 -14.84 3.19 -1.55
C VAL A 96 -15.33 2.90 -2.96
N LEU A 97 -14.43 2.40 -3.81
CA LEU A 97 -14.73 1.83 -5.12
C LEU A 97 -14.93 0.32 -4.96
N HIS A 98 -16.12 -0.17 -5.31
CA HIS A 98 -16.38 -1.61 -5.42
C HIS A 98 -15.99 -2.05 -6.84
N ASP A 99 -14.73 -2.41 -7.03
CA ASP A 99 -14.20 -2.80 -8.33
C ASP A 99 -12.90 -3.62 -8.22
N GLU A 100 -12.45 -4.22 -9.32
CA GLU A 100 -11.13 -4.84 -9.45
C GLU A 100 -10.04 -3.76 -9.59
N PHE A 101 -8.85 -4.03 -9.04
CA PHE A 101 -7.74 -3.08 -8.98
C PHE A 101 -7.45 -2.35 -10.31
N ASN A 102 -7.36 -3.05 -11.44
CA ASN A 102 -7.04 -2.41 -12.71
C ASN A 102 -8.16 -1.50 -13.21
N ARG A 103 -9.42 -1.92 -13.05
CA ARG A 103 -10.60 -1.13 -13.46
C ARG A 103 -10.77 0.11 -12.57
N GLY A 104 -10.64 -0.04 -11.24
CA GLY A 104 -10.64 1.08 -10.30
C GLY A 104 -9.49 2.07 -10.57
N VAL A 105 -8.27 1.60 -10.84
CA VAL A 105 -7.13 2.47 -11.21
C VAL A 105 -7.34 3.16 -12.57
N ILE A 106 -8.00 2.52 -13.55
CA ILE A 106 -8.40 3.16 -14.81
C ILE A 106 -9.42 4.28 -14.56
N GLN A 107 -10.41 4.05 -13.70
CA GLN A 107 -11.39 5.07 -13.31
C GLN A 107 -10.70 6.28 -12.64
N LEU A 108 -9.87 6.02 -11.63
CA LEU A 108 -9.17 7.07 -10.89
C LEU A 108 -8.25 7.91 -11.78
N ALA A 109 -7.57 7.29 -12.75
CA ALA A 109 -6.76 8.02 -13.73
C ALA A 109 -7.60 8.94 -14.64
N ARG A 110 -8.78 8.48 -15.10
CA ARG A 110 -9.72 9.32 -15.89
C ARG A 110 -10.25 10.50 -15.08
N GLU A 111 -10.49 10.28 -13.79
CA GLU A 111 -10.88 11.30 -12.82
C GLU A 111 -9.70 12.17 -12.32
N LYS A 112 -8.50 12.00 -12.88
CA LYS A 112 -7.28 12.78 -12.57
C LYS A 112 -6.79 12.68 -11.12
N TRP A 113 -7.00 11.53 -10.47
CA TRP A 113 -6.40 11.26 -9.16
C TRP A 113 -4.89 10.98 -9.25
N SER A 114 -4.14 11.52 -8.30
CA SER A 114 -2.74 11.20 -8.07
C SER A 114 -2.48 11.04 -6.58
N PHE A 115 -1.72 10.01 -6.20
CA PHE A 115 -1.53 9.55 -4.83
C PHE A 115 -0.10 9.77 -4.34
N ASP A 116 0.04 10.16 -3.08
CA ASP A 116 1.31 10.23 -2.35
C ASP A 116 1.74 8.84 -1.86
N LEU A 117 0.77 8.02 -1.43
CA LEU A 117 0.98 6.66 -0.95
C LEU A 117 0.04 5.68 -1.67
N ILE A 118 0.57 4.57 -2.19
CA ILE A 118 -0.23 3.49 -2.78
C ILE A 118 0.08 2.18 -2.07
N PHE A 119 -0.87 1.65 -1.31
CA PHE A 119 -0.80 0.34 -0.68
C PHE A 119 -1.35 -0.74 -1.62
N ILE A 120 -0.58 -1.82 -1.78
CA ILE A 120 -0.90 -2.96 -2.64
C ILE A 120 -0.65 -4.24 -1.83
N ASP A 121 -1.71 -4.86 -1.31
CA ASP A 121 -1.66 -6.13 -0.54
C ASP A 121 -2.57 -7.18 -1.17
N PRO A 122 -2.24 -7.68 -2.38
CA PRO A 122 -3.09 -8.57 -3.13
C PRO A 122 -3.01 -10.02 -2.61
N PRO A 123 -4.00 -10.87 -2.93
CA PRO A 123 -3.84 -12.32 -2.84
C PRO A 123 -2.57 -12.76 -3.60
N TYR A 124 -1.74 -13.60 -2.98
CA TYR A 124 -0.41 -13.92 -3.52
C TYR A 124 -0.40 -14.52 -4.92
N GLU A 125 -1.39 -15.36 -5.23
CA GLU A 125 -1.55 -15.96 -6.56
C GLU A 125 -1.76 -14.91 -7.66
N LEU A 126 -2.42 -13.78 -7.34
CA LEU A 126 -2.65 -12.68 -8.29
C LEU A 126 -1.33 -12.09 -8.81
N LEU A 127 -0.26 -12.09 -8.01
CA LEU A 127 1.06 -11.58 -8.40
C LEU A 127 1.83 -12.51 -9.35
N LYS A 128 1.37 -13.76 -9.55
CA LYS A 128 1.95 -14.67 -10.57
C LYS A 128 1.46 -14.32 -11.98
N GLU A 129 0.23 -13.81 -12.07
CA GLU A 129 -0.46 -13.53 -13.35
C GLU A 129 -0.54 -12.04 -13.67
N ARG A 130 -0.62 -11.18 -12.65
CA ARG A 130 -0.84 -9.73 -12.79
C ARG A 130 0.31 -8.95 -12.16
N ASN A 131 0.60 -7.80 -12.76
CA ASN A 131 1.62 -6.88 -12.29
C ASN A 131 0.96 -5.53 -11.94
N PRO A 132 0.65 -5.27 -10.65
CA PRO A 132 0.02 -4.01 -10.26
C PRO A 132 0.95 -2.80 -10.41
N LEU A 133 2.28 -2.97 -10.32
CA LEU A 133 3.26 -1.91 -10.57
C LEU A 133 3.19 -1.41 -12.02
N LYS A 134 3.07 -2.32 -12.99
CA LYS A 134 2.84 -2.00 -14.42
C LYS A 134 1.59 -1.14 -14.61
N VAL A 135 0.53 -1.42 -13.84
CA VAL A 135 -0.77 -0.76 -13.94
C VAL A 135 -0.68 0.66 -13.39
N VAL A 136 -0.11 0.82 -12.19
CA VAL A 136 0.16 2.14 -11.58
C VAL A 136 1.03 3.00 -12.51
N LYS A 137 2.14 2.46 -13.04
CA LYS A 137 3.04 3.19 -13.95
C LYS A 137 2.36 3.59 -15.27
N ARG A 138 1.60 2.69 -15.89
CA ARG A 138 0.86 2.95 -17.16
C ARG A 138 -0.35 3.88 -17.01
N ARG A 139 -0.72 4.25 -15.79
CA ARG A 139 -1.84 5.15 -15.51
C ARG A 139 -1.43 6.46 -14.87
N GLY A 140 -0.15 6.62 -14.50
CA GLY A 140 0.39 7.88 -14.00
C GLY A 140 -0.19 8.33 -12.66
N ILE A 141 -0.83 7.43 -11.89
CA ILE A 141 -1.56 7.78 -10.66
C ILE A 141 -0.65 7.94 -9.43
N LEU A 142 0.66 7.68 -9.55
CA LEU A 142 1.63 7.97 -8.48
C LEU A 142 2.19 9.37 -8.71
N LYS A 143 2.20 10.22 -7.67
CA LYS A 143 2.87 11.53 -7.71
C LYS A 143 4.39 11.36 -7.88
N PRO A 144 5.13 12.40 -8.33
CA PRO A 144 6.59 12.32 -8.53
C PRO A 144 7.36 11.75 -7.32
N ASP A 145 7.11 12.30 -6.12
CA ASP A 145 7.71 11.86 -4.85
C ASP A 145 6.92 10.75 -4.14
N GLY A 146 5.94 10.17 -4.84
CA GLY A 146 5.03 9.17 -4.30
C GLY A 146 5.70 7.83 -4.01
N LEU A 147 5.12 7.12 -3.04
CA LEU A 147 5.61 5.83 -2.53
C LEU A 147 4.59 4.72 -2.77
N ILE A 148 5.00 3.63 -3.41
CA ILE A 148 4.21 2.40 -3.46
C ILE A 148 4.73 1.45 -2.39
N VAL A 149 3.80 0.88 -1.61
CA VAL A 149 4.04 -0.18 -0.63
C VAL A 149 3.40 -1.46 -1.16
N LEU A 150 4.21 -2.43 -1.58
CA LEU A 150 3.74 -3.74 -2.05
C LEU A 150 4.04 -4.81 -1.00
N ARG A 151 2.99 -5.50 -0.53
CA ARG A 151 3.13 -6.75 0.21
C ARG A 151 3.11 -7.93 -0.77
N HIS A 152 4.04 -8.86 -0.60
CA HIS A 152 4.15 -10.06 -1.41
C HIS A 152 4.75 -11.23 -0.63
N PHE A 153 4.60 -12.44 -1.16
CA PHE A 153 5.25 -13.62 -0.61
C PHE A 153 6.76 -13.57 -0.84
N ASN A 154 7.55 -14.14 0.06
CA ASN A 154 9.01 -14.18 -0.05
C ASN A 154 9.54 -14.90 -1.32
N LYS A 155 8.77 -15.81 -1.92
CA LYS A 155 9.12 -16.48 -3.19
C LYS A 155 8.68 -15.72 -4.45
N ILE A 156 8.08 -14.54 -4.31
CA ILE A 156 7.63 -13.70 -5.44
C ILE A 156 8.62 -12.53 -5.59
N THR A 157 9.23 -12.42 -6.76
CA THR A 157 10.12 -11.29 -7.11
C THR A 157 9.31 -10.20 -7.84
N PRO A 158 9.18 -8.99 -7.28
CA PRO A 158 8.50 -7.88 -7.96
C PRO A 158 9.24 -7.41 -9.22
N ASP A 159 8.50 -6.91 -10.20
CA ASP A 159 9.04 -6.45 -11.48
C ASP A 159 9.62 -5.02 -11.38
N LEU A 160 10.95 -4.93 -11.34
CA LEU A 160 11.70 -3.69 -11.16
C LEU A 160 11.77 -2.80 -12.42
N ARG A 161 11.12 -3.19 -13.53
CA ARG A 161 11.10 -2.39 -14.77
C ARG A 161 10.28 -1.10 -14.66
N PHE A 162 9.29 -1.06 -13.75
CA PHE A 162 8.33 0.04 -13.68
C PHE A 162 8.68 1.11 -12.63
N PHE A 163 9.30 0.69 -11.53
CA PHE A 163 9.67 1.53 -10.40
C PHE A 163 10.94 0.99 -9.72
N GLU A 164 11.67 1.87 -9.04
CA GLU A 164 12.87 1.53 -8.28
C GLU A 164 12.47 1.04 -6.88
N ARG A 165 12.92 -0.16 -6.49
CA ARG A 165 12.79 -0.65 -5.11
C ARG A 165 13.97 -0.17 -4.26
N HIS A 166 13.75 0.87 -3.46
CA HIS A 166 14.78 1.51 -2.63
C HIS A 166 14.82 0.97 -1.19
N ARG A 167 13.77 0.28 -0.73
CA ARG A 167 13.73 -0.35 0.60
C ARG A 167 12.84 -1.58 0.58
N TRP A 168 13.12 -2.57 1.44
CA TRP A 168 12.22 -3.67 1.74
C TRP A 168 12.52 -4.23 3.14
N PHE A 169 11.60 -5.00 3.71
CA PHE A 169 11.85 -5.84 4.89
C PHE A 169 10.96 -7.09 4.85
N ARG A 170 11.34 -8.10 5.64
CA ARG A 170 10.65 -9.40 5.73
C ARG A 170 10.12 -9.63 7.14
N CYS A 171 8.99 -10.33 7.25
CA CYS A 171 8.39 -10.80 8.48
C CYS A 171 7.80 -12.20 8.23
N GLY A 172 8.57 -13.25 8.51
CA GLY A 172 8.20 -14.63 8.20
C GLY A 172 8.04 -14.86 6.70
N ASP A 173 6.79 -15.04 6.25
CA ASP A 173 6.45 -15.24 4.83
C ASP A 173 6.03 -13.97 4.08
N ASP A 174 5.79 -12.89 4.82
CA ASP A 174 5.46 -11.58 4.26
C ASP A 174 6.75 -10.79 3.93
N VAL A 175 6.81 -10.20 2.75
CA VAL A 175 7.79 -9.17 2.39
C VAL A 175 7.03 -7.89 2.07
N ILE A 176 7.48 -6.77 2.64
CA ILE A 176 7.04 -5.42 2.30
C ILE A 176 8.15 -4.78 1.48
N SER A 177 7.86 -4.46 0.22
CA SER A 177 8.77 -3.75 -0.68
C SER A 177 8.25 -2.34 -0.96
N PHE A 178 9.15 -1.36 -0.87
CA PHE A 178 8.88 0.06 -1.08
C PHE A 178 9.45 0.52 -2.42
N PHE A 179 8.60 1.15 -3.25
CA PHE A 179 8.97 1.59 -4.59
C PHE A 179 8.71 3.08 -4.80
N ARG A 180 9.57 3.72 -5.57
CA ARG A 180 9.46 5.13 -6.01
C ARG A 180 9.65 5.23 -7.52
N HIS A 181 9.32 6.37 -8.11
CA HIS A 181 9.81 6.69 -9.46
C HIS A 181 11.34 6.58 -9.48
N ARG A 182 11.87 5.92 -10.51
CA ARG A 182 13.33 5.91 -10.76
C ARG A 182 13.74 7.36 -11.05
N GLN A 183 14.80 7.84 -10.40
CA GLN A 183 15.41 9.11 -10.76
C GLN A 183 15.96 8.99 -12.18
N GLU A 184 15.60 9.92 -13.06
CA GLU A 184 16.30 10.09 -14.34
C GLU A 184 17.63 10.77 -14.02
N GLU A 185 18.74 10.17 -14.46
CA GLU A 185 20.07 10.76 -14.31
C GLU A 185 20.17 12.02 -15.18
N THR A 186 19.90 13.17 -14.59
CA THR A 186 20.18 14.48 -15.20
C THR A 186 21.64 14.86 -14.97
N GLY A 187 22.54 14.14 -15.64
CA GLY A 187 23.98 14.39 -15.63
C GLY A 187 24.63 14.08 -16.98
N PRO A 188 25.64 14.85 -17.43
CA PRO A 188 26.36 14.57 -18.67
C PRO A 188 27.20 13.30 -18.53
N ALA A 189 27.42 12.60 -19.63
CA ALA A 189 28.21 11.36 -19.65
C ALA A 189 29.71 11.64 -19.38
N SER A 190 30.16 11.35 -18.16
CA SER A 190 31.57 11.17 -17.83
C SER A 190 31.71 9.94 -16.93
N GLY A 191 32.18 8.82 -17.48
CA GLY A 191 32.12 7.53 -16.81
C GLY A 191 33.25 7.31 -15.79
N GLN A 192 32.91 6.59 -14.71
CA GLN A 192 33.75 5.58 -14.05
C GLN A 192 32.88 4.75 -13.08
N ASN A 193 32.79 3.44 -13.32
CA ASN A 193 32.46 2.43 -12.30
C ASN A 193 33.77 2.03 -11.57
N PRO A 194 33.78 1.39 -10.37
CA PRO A 194 32.71 0.62 -9.72
C PRO A 194 32.44 1.12 -8.24
N THR A 195 31.75 0.45 -7.29
CA THR A 195 31.28 -0.95 -7.13
C THR A 195 30.03 -1.05 -6.22
N ARG A 196 29.51 -2.28 -6.04
CA ARG A 196 28.63 -2.78 -4.96
C ARG A 196 28.79 -2.11 -3.58
N GLU A 197 27.66 -1.90 -2.90
CA GLU A 197 27.51 -2.38 -1.52
C GLU A 197 26.06 -2.79 -1.20
N GLU A 198 25.88 -4.06 -0.80
CA GLU A 198 24.62 -4.61 -0.30
C GLU A 198 24.62 -4.55 1.24
N LYS A 199 23.71 -3.75 1.84
CA LYS A 199 23.19 -3.80 3.23
C LYS A 199 22.13 -2.67 3.35
N GLU A 200 21.07 -2.77 4.13
CA GLU A 200 20.74 -3.70 5.20
C GLU A 200 19.39 -4.41 4.96
N ALA A 201 19.39 -5.74 5.02
CA ALA A 201 18.20 -6.49 5.42
C ALA A 201 18.24 -6.64 6.95
N LYS A 202 17.57 -5.74 7.68
CA LYS A 202 17.31 -5.96 9.11
C LYS A 202 16.09 -6.86 9.25
N ASP A 203 16.33 -8.15 9.51
CA ASP A 203 15.31 -9.05 10.04
C ASP A 203 14.79 -8.47 11.36
N PHE A 204 13.53 -8.05 11.38
CA PHE A 204 12.81 -7.76 12.61
C PHE A 204 12.38 -9.08 13.24
N SER A 205 13.33 -9.74 13.91
CA SER A 205 13.05 -10.82 14.85
C SER A 205 12.22 -10.29 16.01
N LEU A 206 10.94 -10.70 16.09
CA LEU A 206 9.92 -10.20 17.03
C LEU A 206 8.99 -11.29 17.56
#